data_AF-A0A936FUP0-F1
#
_entry.id   AF-A0A936FUP0-F1
#
_cell.length_a   1.000
_cell.length_b   1.000
_cell.length_c   1.000
_cell.angle_alpha   90.00
_cell.angle_beta   90.00
_cell.angle_gamma   90.00
#
_symmetry.space_group_name_H-M   'P 1'
#
loop_
_entity.id
_entity.type
_entity.pdbx_description
1 polymer ?
#
loop_
_entity_poly.entity_id
_entity_poly.type
_entity_poly.pdbx_seq_one_letter_code
_entity_poly.pdbx_strand_id
1 'polypeptide(L)'
;MQKGLSFNFHTTITEVPEMGWVDNFFLSKQYLQMMESAQPVGMKFKYLTICIDNEVVAFFYFQIVPFNASNSLQVKSNNVSHKDAFNSCIKSFFSNFIQFNTLVVGNLTLTGPYAFQFHPQHLDLKTDHFLNQIIEKAIGFFNKEGENISLILLKDFPFVEKKDDFLFP
;
A
#
# COMPACT_ATOMS: atom_id res chain seq x y z
N MET A 1 -20.45 -8.06 9.07
CA MET A 1 -19.86 -6.77 9.48
C MET A 1 -20.39 -6.41 10.84
N GLN A 2 -19.51 -6.12 11.80
CA GLN A 2 -19.88 -5.73 13.15
C GLN A 2 -20.61 -4.37 13.09
N LYS A 3 -21.70 -4.21 13.86
CA LYS A 3 -22.45 -2.96 13.92
C LYS A 3 -21.55 -1.87 14.52
N GLY A 4 -21.55 -0.66 13.96
CA GLY A 4 -20.71 0.45 14.43
C GLY A 4 -19.29 0.50 13.85
N LEU A 5 -18.91 -0.43 12.97
CA LEU A 5 -17.60 -0.43 12.31
C LEU A 5 -17.48 0.69 11.27
N SER A 6 -16.45 1.54 11.38
CA SER A 6 -16.11 2.58 10.40
C SER A 6 -14.65 2.54 9.97
N PHE A 7 -14.38 3.02 8.76
CA PHE A 7 -13.06 3.07 8.13
C PHE A 7 -12.74 4.53 7.82
N ASN A 8 -11.75 5.10 8.51
CA ASN A 8 -11.36 6.50 8.33
C ASN A 8 -9.96 6.54 7.71
N PHE A 9 -9.90 7.02 6.46
CA PHE A 9 -8.65 7.16 5.71
C PHE A 9 -8.05 8.54 5.97
N HIS A 10 -6.72 8.57 6.10
CA HIS A 10 -5.96 9.80 6.34
C HIS A 10 -4.81 9.90 5.36
N THR A 11 -4.47 11.14 5.01
CA THR A 11 -3.41 11.45 4.05
C THR A 11 -2.11 11.85 4.73
N THR A 12 -2.18 12.23 6.01
CA THR A 12 -1.01 12.47 6.85
C THR A 12 -1.22 11.91 8.24
N ILE A 13 -0.14 11.47 8.89
CA ILE A 13 -0.16 10.98 10.26
C ILE A 13 -0.64 12.03 11.26
N THR A 14 -0.57 13.33 10.93
CA THR A 14 -1.06 14.38 11.83
C THR A 14 -2.58 14.31 12.04
N GLU A 15 -3.33 13.83 11.04
CA GLU A 15 -4.79 13.63 11.08
C GLU A 15 -5.19 12.43 11.94
N VAL A 16 -4.28 11.47 12.12
CA VAL A 16 -4.53 10.27 12.92
C VAL A 16 -4.61 10.66 14.41
N PRO A 17 -5.68 10.26 15.12
CA PRO A 17 -5.83 10.53 16.54
C PRO A 17 -4.74 9.83 17.37
N GLU A 18 -4.48 10.34 18.56
CA GLU A 18 -3.55 9.67 19.48
C GLU A 18 -4.12 8.33 19.96
N MET A 19 -3.27 7.30 19.92
CA MET A 19 -3.62 5.93 20.29
C MET A 19 -2.67 5.47 21.39
N GLY A 20 -3.12 5.49 22.65
CA GLY A 20 -2.29 5.12 23.80
C GLY A 20 -1.89 3.64 23.88
N TRP A 21 -2.41 2.81 22.98
CA TRP A 21 -2.16 1.36 22.91
C TRP A 21 -1.19 0.97 21.79
N VAL A 22 -0.77 1.91 20.94
CA VAL A 22 0.27 1.66 19.92
C VAL A 22 1.63 1.77 20.61
N ASP A 23 2.19 0.62 20.96
CA ASP A 23 3.50 0.48 21.61
C ASP A 23 4.65 0.32 20.61
N ASN A 24 4.34 0.05 19.35
CA ASN A 24 5.35 -0.15 18.32
C ASN A 24 5.97 1.18 17.89
N PHE A 25 7.27 1.36 18.16
CA PHE A 25 8.02 2.55 17.78
C PHE A 25 7.89 2.90 16.28
N PHE A 26 7.85 1.90 15.38
CA PHE A 26 7.74 2.11 13.94
C PHE A 26 6.34 2.51 13.47
N LEU A 27 5.34 2.37 14.34
CA LEU A 27 3.98 2.87 14.13
C LEU A 27 3.70 4.13 14.95
N SER A 28 4.70 4.64 15.68
CA SER A 28 4.55 5.88 16.43
C SER A 28 4.33 7.06 15.49
N LYS A 29 3.53 8.02 15.95
CA LYS A 29 3.24 9.26 15.23
C LYS A 29 4.51 10.01 14.87
N GLN A 30 5.47 10.12 15.79
CA GLN A 30 6.73 10.82 15.53
C GLN A 30 7.57 10.12 14.45
N TYR A 31 7.67 8.79 14.50
CA TYR A 31 8.44 8.04 13.51
C TYR A 31 7.83 8.16 12.11
N LEU A 32 6.52 7.96 11.99
CA LEU A 32 5.82 8.04 10.72
C LEU A 32 5.86 9.45 10.13
N GLN A 33 5.78 10.49 10.98
CA GLN A 33 5.92 11.89 10.53
C GLN A 33 7.33 12.18 9.99
N MET A 34 8.37 11.63 10.62
CA MET A 34 9.73 11.73 10.09
C MET A 34 9.83 11.05 8.72
N MET A 35 9.23 9.86 8.57
CA MET A 35 9.26 9.15 7.30
C MET A 35 8.51 9.88 6.17
N GLU A 36 7.37 10.50 6.47
CA GLU A 36 6.66 11.39 5.53
C GLU A 36 7.57 12.54 5.06
N SER A 37 8.26 13.18 6.00
CA SER A 37 9.14 14.33 5.69
C SER A 37 10.38 13.95 4.88
N ALA A 38 10.85 12.71 5.02
CA ALA A 38 12.04 12.18 4.36
C ALA A 38 11.71 11.30 3.15
N GLN A 39 10.45 11.31 2.67
CA GLN A 39 9.99 10.39 1.64
C GLN A 39 10.72 10.59 0.30
N PRO A 40 11.06 9.51 -0.42
CA PRO A 40 11.56 9.59 -1.79
C PRO A 40 10.55 10.28 -2.72
N VAL A 41 11.06 10.92 -3.78
CA VAL A 41 10.22 11.64 -4.76
C VAL A 41 9.15 10.71 -5.33
N GLY A 42 7.88 11.13 -5.17
CA GLY A 42 6.71 10.43 -5.69
C GLY A 42 6.14 9.35 -4.77
N MET A 43 6.84 8.95 -3.70
CA MET A 43 6.25 8.11 -2.66
C MET A 43 5.20 8.91 -1.88
N LYS A 44 4.06 8.28 -1.57
CA LYS A 44 3.03 8.86 -0.70
C LYS A 44 2.74 7.92 0.44
N PHE A 45 2.46 8.52 1.59
CA PHE A 45 2.07 7.81 2.80
C PHE A 45 0.56 7.94 2.94
N LYS A 46 -0.10 6.85 3.30
CA LYS A 46 -1.54 6.83 3.56
C LYS A 46 -1.79 6.02 4.82
N TYR A 47 -2.84 6.38 5.53
CA TYR A 47 -3.19 5.77 6.80
C TYR A 47 -4.65 5.41 6.84
N LEU A 48 -4.97 4.43 7.66
CA LEU A 48 -6.35 4.02 7.92
C LEU A 48 -6.49 3.70 9.40
N THR A 49 -7.49 4.29 10.03
CA THR A 49 -7.96 3.90 11.35
C THR A 49 -9.32 3.21 11.21
N ILE A 50 -9.46 2.07 11.87
CA ILE A 50 -10.72 1.34 11.97
C ILE A 50 -11.31 1.66 13.34
N CYS A 51 -12.57 2.06 13.38
CA CYS A 51 -13.25 2.35 14.64
C CYS A 51 -14.46 1.45 14.86
N ILE A 52 -14.76 1.14 16.12
CA ILE A 52 -16.02 0.56 16.57
C ILE A 52 -16.59 1.52 17.61
N ASP A 53 -17.83 1.96 17.41
CA ASP A 53 -18.52 2.87 18.34
C ASP A 53 -17.69 4.13 18.69
N ASN A 54 -17.01 4.69 17.68
CA ASN A 54 -16.08 5.84 17.73
C ASN A 54 -14.73 5.60 18.44
N GLU A 55 -14.44 4.39 18.92
CA GLU A 55 -13.12 4.04 19.45
C GLU A 55 -12.24 3.42 18.37
N VAL A 56 -10.97 3.85 18.27
CA VAL A 56 -10.02 3.29 17.29
C VAL A 56 -9.57 1.91 17.75
N VAL A 57 -9.92 0.89 16.97
CA VAL A 57 -9.62 -0.53 17.26
C VAL A 57 -8.51 -1.10 16.40
N ALA A 58 -8.13 -0.44 15.30
CA ALA A 58 -6.98 -0.82 14.51
C ALA A 58 -6.40 0.37 13.74
N PHE A 59 -5.10 0.31 13.50
CA PHE A 59 -4.34 1.31 12.74
C PHE A 59 -3.53 0.62 11.65
N PHE A 60 -3.60 1.17 10.44
CA PHE A 60 -2.93 0.68 9.26
C PHE A 60 -2.12 1.80 8.61
N TYR A 61 -0.97 1.39 8.09
CA TYR A 61 -0.01 2.23 7.41
C TYR A 61 0.28 1.66 6.01
N PHE A 62 0.21 2.53 5.00
CA PHE A 62 0.43 2.19 3.59
C PHE A 62 1.45 3.12 2.95
N GLN A 63 2.24 2.58 2.02
CA GLN A 63 3.09 3.36 1.11
C GLN A 63 2.60 3.17 -0.32
N ILE A 64 2.36 4.27 -1.03
CA ILE A 64 2.09 4.25 -2.46
C ILE A 64 3.38 4.65 -3.17
N VAL A 65 3.91 3.74 -3.99
CA VAL A 65 5.17 3.96 -4.71
C VAL A 65 4.92 3.94 -6.21
N PRO A 66 5.36 4.97 -6.96
CA PRO A 66 5.22 4.98 -8.40
C PRO A 66 6.15 3.93 -9.01
N PHE A 67 5.57 3.03 -9.79
CA PHE A 67 6.33 2.10 -10.60
C PHE A 67 6.34 2.59 -12.05
N ASN A 68 7.54 2.80 -12.58
CA ASN A 68 7.72 3.15 -13.97
C ASN A 68 8.25 1.92 -14.74
N ALA A 69 7.37 1.27 -15.51
CA ALA A 69 7.70 0.09 -16.30
C ALA A 69 8.79 0.37 -17.36
N SER A 70 8.91 1.60 -17.86
CA SER A 70 9.93 1.97 -18.85
C SER A 70 11.36 1.83 -18.30
N ASN A 71 11.57 2.05 -17.00
CA ASN A 71 12.88 1.84 -16.36
C ASN A 71 13.19 0.34 -16.14
N SER A 72 12.18 -0.50 -15.91
CA SER A 72 12.36 -1.94 -15.72
C SER A 72 12.69 -2.68 -17.04
N LEU A 73 12.14 -2.20 -18.16
CA LEU A 73 12.35 -2.80 -19.49
C LEU A 73 13.70 -2.42 -20.12
N GLN A 74 14.27 -1.25 -19.79
CA GLN A 74 15.57 -0.82 -20.32
C GLN A 74 16.74 -1.73 -19.89
N VAL A 75 16.58 -2.54 -18.85
CA VAL A 75 17.64 -3.44 -18.36
C VAL A 75 17.78 -4.71 -19.23
N LYS A 76 16.90 -4.97 -20.21
CA LYS A 76 16.89 -6.25 -20.95
C LYS A 76 17.09 -6.19 -22.47
N SER A 77 17.34 -5.04 -23.08
CA SER A 77 17.59 -4.98 -24.53
C SER A 77 19.08 -4.96 -24.87
N ASN A 78 19.80 -6.06 -24.58
CA ASN A 78 21.01 -6.37 -25.33
C ASN A 78 20.63 -7.26 -26.52
N ASN A 79 20.91 -6.77 -27.72
CA ASN A 79 20.81 -7.43 -29.04
C ASN A 79 19.43 -7.46 -29.71
N VAL A 80 19.14 -6.47 -30.57
CA VAL A 80 18.12 -6.63 -31.62
C VAL A 80 18.62 -6.06 -32.95
N SER A 81 18.46 -6.87 -34.01
CA SER A 81 18.87 -6.66 -35.39
C SER A 81 18.04 -5.58 -36.11
N HIS A 82 18.62 -4.96 -37.15
CA HIS A 82 18.17 -3.75 -37.84
C HIS A 82 16.78 -3.79 -38.55
N LYS A 83 15.96 -4.82 -38.37
CA LYS A 83 14.63 -4.95 -39.01
C LYS A 83 13.44 -4.61 -38.10
N ASP A 84 13.66 -4.35 -36.81
CA ASP A 84 12.58 -4.13 -35.82
C ASP A 84 12.31 -2.65 -35.49
N ALA A 85 12.93 -1.70 -36.19
CA ALA A 85 12.89 -0.27 -35.83
C ALA A 85 11.47 0.35 -35.89
N PHE A 86 10.61 -0.11 -36.81
CA PHE A 86 9.27 0.46 -36.98
C PHE A 86 8.25 -0.11 -35.96
N ASN A 87 8.37 -1.39 -35.60
CA ASN A 87 7.57 -2.01 -34.54
C ASN A 87 8.00 -1.57 -33.13
N SER A 88 9.27 -1.22 -32.96
CA SER A 88 9.80 -0.71 -31.68
C SER A 88 9.33 0.70 -31.37
N CYS A 89 9.12 1.55 -32.39
CA CYS A 89 8.65 2.93 -32.19
C CYS A 89 7.22 2.98 -31.64
N ILE A 90 6.33 2.12 -32.13
CA ILE A 90 4.93 2.07 -31.68
C ILE A 90 4.86 1.45 -30.26
N LYS A 91 5.58 0.36 -29.98
CA LYS A 91 5.66 -0.22 -28.63
C LYS A 91 6.31 0.72 -27.61
N SER A 92 7.32 1.49 -28.02
CA SER A 92 7.95 2.54 -27.20
C SER A 92 6.96 3.64 -26.81
N PHE A 93 6.12 4.09 -27.75
CA PHE A 93 5.11 5.13 -27.47
C PHE A 93 4.04 4.68 -26.48
N PHE A 94 3.58 3.41 -26.54
CA PHE A 94 2.62 2.87 -25.58
C PHE A 94 3.26 2.46 -24.23
N SER A 95 4.56 2.16 -24.20
CA SER A 95 5.28 1.85 -22.95
C SER A 95 5.54 3.06 -22.05
N ASN A 96 5.44 4.27 -22.59
CA ASN A 96 5.71 5.53 -21.89
C ASN A 96 4.57 6.01 -20.99
N PHE A 97 3.40 5.36 -20.99
CA PHE A 97 2.19 5.89 -20.35
C PHE A 97 1.49 4.95 -19.36
N ILE A 98 2.11 3.84 -18.97
CA ILE A 98 1.58 3.03 -17.86
C ILE A 98 2.39 3.35 -16.60
N GLN A 99 2.16 4.54 -16.05
CA GLN A 99 2.51 4.84 -14.67
C GLN A 99 1.47 4.13 -13.81
N PHE A 100 1.87 3.04 -13.16
CA PHE A 100 1.03 2.39 -12.17
C PHE A 100 1.66 2.52 -10.81
N ASN A 101 0.82 2.68 -9.79
CA ASN A 101 1.29 2.75 -8.43
C ASN A 101 1.23 1.38 -7.76
N THR A 102 2.24 1.09 -6.95
CA THR A 102 2.28 -0.08 -6.08
C THR A 102 1.84 0.34 -4.70
N LEU A 103 0.78 -0.29 -4.18
CA LEU A 103 0.39 -0.17 -2.79
C LEU A 103 1.20 -1.17 -1.96
N VAL A 104 2.05 -0.66 -1.09
CA VAL A 104 2.77 -1.47 -0.11
C VAL A 104 1.99 -1.45 1.20
N VAL A 105 1.63 -2.64 1.65
CA VAL A 105 1.06 -2.85 2.97
C VAL A 105 2.21 -3.30 3.87
N GLY A 106 2.81 -2.33 4.57
CA GLY A 106 4.06 -2.49 5.31
C GLY A 106 5.11 -1.43 4.94
N ASN A 107 6.22 -1.43 5.68
CA ASN A 107 7.31 -0.49 5.44
C ASN A 107 8.35 -1.13 4.51
N LEU A 108 8.55 -0.57 3.30
CA LEU A 108 9.58 -1.05 2.38
C LEU A 108 10.98 -1.04 3.01
N THR A 109 11.26 -0.05 3.86
CA THR A 109 12.57 0.23 4.47
C THR A 109 12.90 -0.65 5.67
N LEU A 110 11.91 -1.31 6.29
CA LEU A 110 12.10 -2.09 7.52
C LEU A 110 11.60 -3.53 7.37
N THR A 111 12.37 -4.51 7.84
CA THR A 111 11.95 -5.91 7.92
C THR A 111 11.12 -6.15 9.20
N GLY A 112 9.90 -6.64 9.07
CA GLY A 112 8.99 -6.96 10.19
C GLY A 112 7.53 -6.54 9.93
N PRO A 113 6.56 -7.07 10.70
CA PRO A 113 5.13 -6.82 10.51
C PRO A 113 4.72 -5.43 11.05
N TYR A 114 5.30 -4.38 10.48
CA TYR A 114 5.12 -2.97 10.88
C TYR A 114 4.11 -2.24 9.99
N ALA A 115 3.15 -2.98 9.45
CA ALA A 115 2.11 -2.44 8.57
C ALA A 115 0.88 -1.97 9.36
N PHE A 116 0.59 -2.61 10.49
CA PHE A 116 -0.63 -2.34 11.24
C PHE A 116 -0.54 -2.85 12.69
N GLN A 117 -1.38 -2.29 13.55
CA GLN A 117 -1.57 -2.76 14.92
C GLN A 117 -3.06 -2.75 15.27
N PHE A 118 -3.50 -3.81 15.94
CA PHE A 118 -4.85 -3.92 16.48
C PHE A 118 -4.83 -3.58 17.97
N HIS A 119 -5.93 -3.01 18.45
CA HIS A 119 -6.15 -2.83 19.87
C HIS A 119 -6.09 -4.18 20.58
N PRO A 120 -5.43 -4.30 21.75
CA PRO A 120 -5.28 -5.59 22.45
C PRO A 120 -6.61 -6.29 22.80
N GLN A 121 -7.68 -5.51 22.96
CA GLN A 121 -9.03 -6.05 23.24
C GLN A 121 -9.79 -6.48 21.98
N HIS A 122 -9.26 -6.20 20.78
CA HIS A 122 -9.90 -6.47 19.49
C HIS A 122 -9.01 -7.32 18.56
N LEU A 123 -8.19 -8.20 19.15
CA LEU A 123 -7.34 -9.12 18.39
C LEU A 123 -8.14 -10.18 17.61
N ASP A 124 -9.39 -10.42 17.99
CA ASP A 124 -10.34 -11.27 17.28
C ASP A 124 -10.63 -10.76 15.85
N LEU A 125 -10.46 -9.46 15.60
CA LEU A 125 -10.60 -8.87 14.27
C LEU A 125 -9.40 -9.19 13.36
N LYS A 126 -8.25 -9.57 13.91
CA LYS A 126 -7.02 -9.85 13.15
C LYS A 126 -7.11 -11.22 12.45
N THR A 127 -8.05 -11.33 11.52
CA THR A 127 -8.26 -12.50 10.66
C THR A 127 -7.87 -12.18 9.23
N ASP A 128 -7.45 -13.19 8.47
CA ASP A 128 -7.04 -13.03 7.06
C ASP A 128 -8.17 -12.43 6.21
N HIS A 129 -9.40 -12.90 6.44
CA HIS A 129 -10.57 -12.38 5.75
C HIS A 129 -10.78 -10.89 6.01
N PHE A 130 -10.59 -10.43 7.25
CA PHE A 130 -10.74 -9.03 7.59
C PHE A 130 -9.61 -8.18 7.02
N LEU A 131 -8.37 -8.67 7.06
CA LEU A 131 -7.21 -8.00 6.46
C LEU A 131 -7.39 -7.84 4.95
N ASN A 132 -7.85 -8.87 4.23
CA ASN A 132 -8.14 -8.76 2.80
C ASN A 132 -9.23 -7.73 2.51
N GLN A 133 -10.33 -7.72 3.29
CA GLN A 133 -11.37 -6.70 3.15
C GLN A 133 -10.84 -5.28 3.37
N ILE A 134 -9.92 -5.10 4.32
CA ILE A 134 -9.29 -3.80 4.59
C ILE A 134 -8.45 -3.36 3.39
N ILE A 135 -7.63 -4.27 2.85
CA ILE A 135 -6.77 -4.00 1.69
C ILE A 135 -7.62 -3.64 0.46
N GLU A 136 -8.66 -4.42 0.16
CA GLU A 136 -9.58 -4.14 -0.94
C GLU A 136 -10.27 -2.77 -0.78
N LYS A 137 -10.74 -2.45 0.43
CA LYS A 137 -11.34 -1.13 0.73
C LYS A 137 -10.33 0.00 0.54
N ALA A 138 -9.10 -0.19 0.99
CA ALA A 138 -8.03 0.80 0.84
C ALA A 138 -7.71 1.05 -0.63
N ILE A 139 -7.56 0.00 -1.43
CA ILE A 139 -7.33 0.11 -2.88
C ILE A 139 -8.50 0.84 -3.54
N GLY A 140 -9.74 0.42 -3.24
CA GLY A 140 -10.93 1.05 -3.80
C GLY A 140 -11.05 2.53 -3.43
N PHE A 141 -10.65 2.91 -2.21
CA PHE A 141 -10.63 4.30 -1.77
C PHE A 141 -9.54 5.10 -2.49
N PHE A 142 -8.29 4.64 -2.46
CA PHE A 142 -7.17 5.35 -3.08
C PHE A 142 -7.29 5.45 -4.61
N ASN A 143 -7.86 4.44 -5.27
CA ASN A 143 -8.13 4.51 -6.72
C ASN A 143 -9.22 5.55 -7.05
N LYS A 144 -10.22 5.73 -6.18
CA LYS A 144 -11.20 6.82 -6.33
C LYS A 144 -10.56 8.20 -6.12
N GLU A 145 -9.51 8.29 -5.31
CA GLU A 145 -8.69 9.51 -5.17
C GLU A 145 -7.72 9.74 -6.35
N GLY A 146 -7.68 8.82 -7.33
CA GLY A 146 -6.83 8.94 -8.52
C GLY A 146 -5.43 8.36 -8.37
N GLU A 147 -5.18 7.52 -7.35
CA GLU A 147 -3.86 6.92 -7.13
C GLU A 147 -3.51 5.79 -8.11
N ASN A 148 -4.43 5.27 -8.94
CA ASN A 148 -4.15 4.27 -9.98
C ASN A 148 -3.26 3.09 -9.51
N ILE A 149 -3.62 2.49 -8.39
CA ILE A 149 -2.98 1.30 -7.82
C ILE A 149 -3.28 0.11 -8.72
N SER A 150 -2.23 -0.52 -9.26
CA SER A 150 -2.32 -1.74 -10.10
C SER A 150 -1.49 -2.90 -9.59
N LEU A 151 -0.68 -2.67 -8.54
CA LEU A 151 0.11 -3.70 -7.89
C LEU A 151 -0.01 -3.56 -6.37
N ILE A 152 -0.08 -4.69 -5.67
CA ILE A 152 -0.07 -4.73 -4.20
C ILE A 152 1.16 -5.51 -3.79
N LEU A 153 1.95 -4.94 -2.88
CA LEU A 153 3.05 -5.62 -2.21
C LEU A 153 2.68 -5.81 -0.74
N LEU A 154 2.39 -7.05 -0.36
CA LEU A 154 2.19 -7.44 1.02
C LEU A 154 3.52 -7.87 1.61
N LYS A 155 4.06 -7.08 2.54
CA LYS A 155 5.35 -7.37 3.17
C LYS A 155 5.15 -7.99 4.55
N ASP A 156 5.90 -9.06 4.84
CA ASP A 156 5.95 -9.72 6.15
C ASP A 156 4.58 -10.17 6.68
N PHE A 157 3.65 -10.52 5.77
CA PHE A 157 2.40 -11.20 6.10
C PHE A 157 2.67 -12.71 6.24
N PRO A 158 2.32 -13.34 7.37
CA PRO A 158 2.53 -14.78 7.57
C PRO A 158 1.71 -15.70 6.63
N PHE A 159 0.85 -15.15 5.77
CA PHE A 159 -0.35 -15.86 5.30
C PHE A 159 -0.54 -15.91 3.77
N VAL A 160 0.42 -15.45 2.96
CA VAL A 160 0.29 -15.57 1.50
C VAL A 160 0.77 -16.95 1.03
N GLU A 161 -0.06 -17.97 1.21
CA GLU A 161 0.19 -19.33 0.67
C GLU A 161 -0.52 -19.61 -0.66
N LYS A 162 -1.41 -18.73 -1.16
CA LYS A 162 -2.14 -18.99 -2.42
C LYS A 162 -1.95 -17.90 -3.46
N LYS A 163 -1.65 -18.38 -4.67
CA LYS A 163 -1.28 -17.61 -5.87
C LYS A 163 -2.47 -16.93 -6.56
N ASP A 164 -3.69 -17.29 -6.17
CA ASP A 164 -4.91 -16.97 -6.93
C ASP A 164 -5.77 -15.83 -6.33
N ASP A 165 -5.40 -15.29 -5.16
CA ASP A 165 -6.21 -14.27 -4.46
C ASP A 165 -6.03 -12.83 -5.02
N PHE A 166 -5.15 -12.62 -6.00
CA PHE A 166 -4.81 -11.28 -6.52
C PHE A 166 -5.05 -11.08 -8.03
N LEU A 167 -5.88 -11.93 -8.65
CA LEU A 167 -6.32 -11.67 -10.02
C LEU A 167 -7.51 -10.70 -10.01
N PHE A 168 -7.21 -9.40 -10.16
CA PHE A 168 -8.23 -8.41 -10.47
C PHE A 168 -8.69 -8.58 -11.93
N PRO A 169 -10.00 -8.48 -12.22
CA PRO A 169 -10.55 -8.51 -13.58
C PRO A 169 -10.18 -7.28 -14.42
#